data_AF-A0A976HKZ4-F1
#
_entry.id   AF-A0A976HKZ4-F1
#
_cell.length_a   1.000
_cell.length_b   1.000
_cell.length_c   1.000
_cell.angle_alpha   90.00
_cell.angle_beta   90.00
_cell.angle_gamma   90.00
#
_symmetry.space_group_name_H-M   'P 1'
#
loop_
_entity.id
_entity.type
_entity.pdbx_description
1 polymer ?
#
loop_
_entity_poly.entity_id
_entity_poly.type
_entity_poly.pdbx_seq_one_letter_code
_entity_poly.pdbx_strand_id
1 'polypeptide(L)'
;MTQTKATAIGFTAVLMWSLLALFTIGSAPVPPLLLNALCFGIGGLIGLVWTARQGFGVLRGVSWKVYAFGTLGLFGYHLLYFTAFRLSPSAETGLIAYLWPLFIVLLSGLLPGERLRAPHVIGALIAFAGAAVIVLGRGGGEGSALGLGLAFLCALTWAGY
;
A
#
# COMPACT_ATOMS: atom_id res chain seq x y z
N MET A 1 1.53 22.17 11.27
CA MET A 1 1.35 21.88 9.82
C MET A 1 -0.13 22.02 9.49
N THR A 2 -0.51 22.62 8.37
CA THR A 2 -1.92 22.71 7.98
C THR A 2 -2.40 21.41 7.32
N GLN A 3 -3.70 21.10 7.43
CA GLN A 3 -4.30 19.90 6.83
C GLN A 3 -4.02 19.82 5.32
N THR A 4 -4.20 20.93 4.60
CA THR A 4 -3.94 21.02 3.15
C THR A 4 -2.50 20.67 2.80
N LYS A 5 -1.53 21.14 3.59
CA LYS A 5 -0.10 20.83 3.36
C LYS A 5 0.18 19.35 3.61
N ALA A 6 -0.43 18.77 4.64
CA ALA A 6 -0.35 17.33 4.93
C ALA A 6 -0.88 16.50 3.74
N THR A 7 -2.07 16.85 3.23
CA THR A 7 -2.70 16.20 2.08
C THR A 7 -1.85 16.32 0.82
N ALA A 8 -1.28 17.49 0.53
CA ALA A 8 -0.41 17.68 -0.62
C ALA A 8 0.86 16.81 -0.55
N ILE A 9 1.48 16.72 0.63
CA ILE A 9 2.63 15.84 0.85
C ILE A 9 2.20 14.37 0.70
N GLY A 10 1.10 13.95 1.30
CA GLY A 10 0.58 12.59 1.17
C GLY A 10 0.28 12.21 -0.30
N PHE A 11 -0.26 13.13 -1.09
CA PHE A 11 -0.52 12.92 -2.50
C PHE A 11 0.75 12.65 -3.31
N THR A 12 1.91 13.20 -2.90
CA THR A 12 3.18 12.90 -3.57
C THR A 12 3.56 11.42 -3.46
N ALA A 13 3.18 10.73 -2.38
CA ALA A 13 3.38 9.29 -2.26
C ALA A 13 2.60 8.52 -3.35
N VAL A 14 1.36 8.93 -3.64
CA VAL A 14 0.54 8.33 -4.71
C VAL A 14 1.18 8.56 -6.08
N LEU A 15 1.73 9.75 -6.33
CA LEU A 15 2.47 10.05 -7.56
C LEU A 15 3.75 9.20 -7.68
N MET A 16 4.45 8.95 -6.57
CA MET A 16 5.61 8.07 -6.59
C MET A 16 5.22 6.61 -6.86
N TRP A 17 4.11 6.14 -6.30
CA TRP A 17 3.61 4.78 -6.54
C TRP A 17 3.10 4.55 -7.97
N SER A 18 2.60 5.58 -8.66
CA SER A 18 2.17 5.44 -10.06
C SER A 18 3.34 5.13 -11.01
N LEU A 19 4.56 5.55 -10.63
CA LEU A 19 5.80 5.26 -11.37
C LEU A 19 6.39 3.88 -11.04
N LEU A 20 5.87 3.18 -10.02
CA LEU A 20 6.42 1.91 -9.56
C LEU A 20 6.42 0.85 -10.66
N ALA A 21 5.34 0.75 -11.44
CA ALA A 21 5.25 -0.21 -12.54
C ALA A 21 6.33 0.03 -13.60
N LEU A 22 6.55 1.30 -13.98
CA LEU A 22 7.58 1.68 -14.95
C LEU A 22 8.98 1.27 -14.48
N PHE A 23 9.33 1.59 -13.23
CA PHE A 23 10.65 1.23 -12.68
C PHE A 23 10.80 -0.25 -12.35
N THR A 24 9.71 -0.95 -12.01
CA THR A 24 9.74 -2.41 -11.79
C THR A 24 10.05 -3.14 -13.09
N ILE A 25 9.42 -2.75 -14.20
CA ILE A 25 9.74 -3.32 -15.52
C ILE A 25 11.17 -2.93 -15.94
N GLY A 26 11.56 -1.68 -15.74
CA GLY A 26 12.89 -1.18 -16.07
C GLY A 26 14.04 -1.76 -15.23
N SER A 27 13.75 -2.42 -14.10
CA SER A 27 14.73 -3.06 -13.23
C SER A 27 14.88 -4.57 -13.45
N ALA A 28 14.21 -5.14 -14.46
CA ALA A 28 14.48 -6.51 -14.88
C ALA A 28 15.97 -6.67 -15.26
N PRO A 29 16.66 -7.75 -14.81
CA PRO A 29 16.12 -9.00 -14.26
C PRO A 29 16.11 -9.09 -12.71
N VAL A 30 16.21 -7.98 -11.97
CA VAL A 30 16.30 -8.03 -10.51
C VAL A 30 15.04 -8.67 -9.88
N PRO A 31 15.18 -9.70 -9.02
CA PRO A 31 14.03 -10.33 -8.37
C PRO A 31 13.21 -9.36 -7.50
N PRO A 32 11.87 -9.42 -7.48
CA PRO A 32 11.02 -8.44 -6.78
C PRO A 32 11.26 -8.31 -5.27
N LEU A 33 11.57 -9.42 -4.58
CA LEU A 33 11.88 -9.39 -3.15
C LEU A 33 13.24 -8.74 -2.87
N LEU A 34 14.22 -8.98 -3.74
CA LEU A 34 15.53 -8.33 -3.64
C LEU A 34 15.39 -6.83 -3.91
N LEU A 35 14.64 -6.44 -4.95
CA LEU A 35 14.35 -5.04 -5.24
C LEU A 35 13.68 -4.35 -4.04
N ASN A 36 12.69 -4.99 -3.41
CA ASN A 36 12.09 -4.48 -2.17
C ASN A 36 13.10 -4.35 -1.04
N ALA A 37 13.92 -5.38 -0.78
CA ALA A 37 14.93 -5.34 0.27
C ALA A 37 15.91 -4.16 0.08
N LEU A 38 16.33 -3.90 -1.17
CA LEU A 38 17.19 -2.76 -1.50
C LEU A 38 16.46 -1.43 -1.29
N CYS A 39 15.24 -1.27 -1.82
CA CYS A 39 14.45 -0.04 -1.70
C CYS A 39 14.13 0.29 -0.24
N PHE A 40 13.64 -0.69 0.53
CA PHE A 40 13.37 -0.54 1.97
C PHE A 40 14.66 -0.33 2.77
N GLY A 41 15.77 -0.96 2.38
CA GLY A 41 17.09 -0.72 2.97
C GLY A 41 17.53 0.73 2.79
N ILE A 42 17.45 1.27 1.57
CA ILE A 42 17.77 2.68 1.27
C ILE A 42 16.83 3.62 2.03
N GLY A 43 15.52 3.39 1.98
CA GLY A 43 14.54 4.21 2.70
C GLY A 43 14.76 4.20 4.21
N GLY A 44 15.04 3.02 4.78
CA GLY A 44 15.37 2.84 6.19
C GLY A 44 16.67 3.54 6.59
N LEU A 45 17.71 3.47 5.76
CA LEU A 45 18.98 4.18 5.97
C LEU A 45 18.79 5.69 5.96
N ILE A 46 18.01 6.23 5.01
CA ILE A 46 17.67 7.66 4.98
C ILE A 46 16.95 8.06 6.27
N GLY A 47 15.99 7.24 6.72
CA GLY A 47 15.29 7.43 8.00
C GLY A 47 16.25 7.43 9.19
N LEU A 48 17.18 6.47 9.25
CA LEU A 48 18.18 6.37 10.32
C LEU A 48 19.14 7.56 10.33
N VAL A 49 19.61 8.02 9.17
CA VAL A 49 20.46 9.22 9.06
C VAL A 49 19.69 10.46 9.55
N TRP A 50 18.41 10.58 9.21
CA TRP A 50 17.55 11.65 9.70
C TRP A 50 17.40 11.59 11.23
N THR A 51 17.10 10.41 11.78
CA THR A 51 16.99 10.21 13.22
C THR A 51 18.31 10.48 13.94
N ALA A 52 19.45 10.06 13.37
CA ALA A 52 20.77 10.33 13.93
C ALA A 52 21.05 11.83 14.04
N ARG A 53 20.65 12.62 13.03
CA ARG A 53 20.76 14.10 13.05
C ARG A 53 19.92 14.77 14.12
N GLN A 54 18.78 14.17 14.50
CA GLN A 54 17.95 14.67 15.60
C GLN A 54 18.30 14.04 16.96
N GLY A 55 19.23 13.07 16.96
CA GLY A 55 19.64 12.28 18.12
C GLY A 55 18.73 11.08 18.38
N PHE A 56 19.32 9.89 18.56
CA PHE A 56 18.58 8.63 18.81
C PHE A 56 17.74 8.61 20.10
N GLY A 57 17.88 9.64 20.96
CA GLY A 57 17.04 9.81 22.15
C GLY A 57 15.54 9.84 21.83
N VAL A 58 15.15 10.32 20.64
CA VAL A 58 13.74 10.32 20.18
C VAL A 58 13.13 8.91 20.08
N LEU A 59 13.96 7.88 19.90
CA LEU A 59 13.49 6.50 19.81
C LEU A 59 13.22 5.86 21.18
N ARG A 60 13.80 6.38 22.27
CA ARG A 60 13.66 5.78 23.61
C ARG A 60 12.22 5.76 24.12
N GLY A 61 11.39 6.69 23.66
CA GLY A 61 9.96 6.75 24.01
C GLY A 61 9.06 5.90 23.12
N VAL A 62 9.57 5.30 22.05
CA VAL A 62 8.77 4.54 21.09
C VAL A 62 8.54 3.13 21.63
N SER A 63 7.28 2.78 21.88
CA SER A 63 6.92 1.43 22.33
C SER A 63 7.25 0.39 21.26
N TRP A 64 7.70 -0.79 21.68
CA TRP A 64 7.91 -1.96 20.81
C TRP A 64 6.68 -2.27 19.93
N LYS A 65 5.47 -1.94 20.42
CA LYS A 65 4.20 -2.11 19.69
C LYS A 65 4.16 -1.32 18.39
N VAL A 66 4.78 -0.13 18.33
CA VAL A 66 4.84 0.71 17.12
C VAL A 66 5.72 0.05 16.06
N TYR A 67 6.86 -0.49 16.48
CA TYR A 67 7.74 -1.25 15.60
C TYR A 67 7.07 -2.53 15.10
N ALA A 68 6.38 -3.26 15.97
CA ALA A 68 5.61 -4.44 15.58
C ALA A 68 4.49 -4.09 14.59
N PHE A 69 3.71 -3.03 14.86
CA PHE A 69 2.65 -2.57 13.97
C PHE A 69 3.19 -2.17 12.59
N GLY A 70 4.25 -1.36 12.55
CA GLY A 70 4.87 -0.95 11.28
C GLY A 70 5.48 -2.10 10.50
N THR A 71 6.16 -3.01 11.20
CA THR A 71 6.78 -4.18 10.56
C THR A 71 5.71 -5.13 10.03
N LEU A 72 4.71 -5.48 10.85
CA LEU A 72 3.64 -6.39 10.45
C LEU A 72 2.78 -5.80 9.33
N GLY A 73 2.49 -4.51 9.35
CA GLY A 73 1.75 -3.83 8.27
C GLY A 73 2.51 -3.85 6.95
N LEU A 74 3.72 -3.30 6.93
CA LEU A 74 4.52 -3.19 5.71
C LEU A 74 4.97 -4.55 5.17
N PHE A 75 5.55 -5.41 6.02
CA PHE A 75 6.01 -6.73 5.58
C PHE A 75 4.83 -7.65 5.28
N GLY A 76 3.80 -7.66 6.13
CA GLY A 76 2.61 -8.48 5.94
C GLY A 76 1.89 -8.17 4.64
N TYR A 77 1.73 -6.89 4.31
CA TYR A 77 1.21 -6.48 3.00
C TYR A 77 2.00 -7.08 1.84
N HIS A 78 3.33 -6.89 1.81
CA HIS A 78 4.16 -7.38 0.71
C HIS A 78 4.14 -8.92 0.62
N LEU A 79 4.18 -9.60 1.76
CA LEU A 79 4.13 -11.07 1.80
C LEU A 79 2.82 -11.59 1.22
N LEU A 80 1.68 -11.02 1.64
CA LEU A 80 0.36 -11.39 1.13
C LEU A 80 0.24 -11.07 -0.36
N TYR A 81 0.69 -9.88 -0.78
CA TYR A 81 0.69 -9.45 -2.18
C TYR A 81 1.43 -10.44 -3.08
N PHE A 82 2.71 -10.72 -2.78
CA PHE A 82 3.50 -11.61 -3.61
C PHE A 82 2.98 -13.05 -3.60
N THR A 83 2.44 -13.50 -2.47
CA THR A 83 1.84 -14.84 -2.38
C THR A 83 0.57 -14.94 -3.22
N ALA A 84 -0.31 -13.93 -3.16
CA ALA A 84 -1.52 -13.87 -3.96
C ALA A 84 -1.21 -13.95 -5.47
N PHE A 85 -0.27 -13.13 -5.94
CA PHE A 85 0.14 -13.11 -7.35
C PHE A 85 0.86 -14.39 -7.80
N ARG A 86 1.56 -15.09 -6.90
CA ARG A 86 2.15 -16.41 -7.22
C ARG A 86 1.11 -17.50 -7.39
N LEU A 87 0.05 -17.47 -6.59
CA LEU A 87 -1.05 -18.45 -6.64
C LEU A 87 -2.10 -18.13 -7.71
N SER A 88 -2.22 -16.86 -8.08
CA SER A 88 -3.21 -16.36 -9.01
C SER A 88 -2.65 -15.14 -9.77
N PRO A 89 -1.86 -15.35 -10.83
CA PRO A 89 -1.26 -14.28 -11.61
C PRO A 89 -2.29 -13.69 -12.61
N SER A 90 -3.43 -13.23 -12.10
CA SER A 90 -4.56 -12.73 -12.90
C SER A 90 -4.80 -11.23 -12.69
N ALA A 91 -5.45 -10.60 -13.66
CA ALA A 91 -5.92 -9.22 -13.56
C ALA A 91 -6.85 -9.02 -12.35
N GLU A 92 -7.73 -9.99 -12.09
CA GLU A 92 -8.65 -10.01 -10.95
C GLU A 92 -7.92 -9.94 -9.61
N THR A 93 -6.80 -10.65 -9.48
CA THR A 93 -5.97 -10.65 -8.26
C THR A 93 -5.42 -9.25 -7.98
N GLY A 94 -4.97 -8.56 -9.04
CA GLY A 94 -4.57 -7.16 -8.93
C GLY A 94 -5.72 -6.23 -8.58
N LEU A 95 -6.91 -6.44 -9.16
CA LEU A 95 -8.08 -5.61 -8.86
C LEU A 95 -8.54 -5.74 -7.41
N ILE A 96 -8.54 -6.96 -6.87
CA ILE A 96 -8.84 -7.20 -5.46
C ILE A 96 -7.79 -6.54 -4.57
N ALA A 97 -6.49 -6.66 -4.90
CA ALA A 97 -5.44 -5.96 -4.16
C ALA A 97 -5.64 -4.43 -4.20
N TYR A 98 -6.17 -3.89 -5.30
CA TYR A 98 -6.53 -2.47 -5.47
C TYR A 98 -7.76 -2.00 -4.69
N LEU A 99 -8.40 -2.85 -3.87
CA LEU A 99 -9.47 -2.42 -2.95
C LEU A 99 -8.96 -1.55 -1.80
N TRP A 100 -7.65 -1.51 -1.56
CA TRP A 100 -7.06 -0.78 -0.43
C TRP A 100 -7.48 0.71 -0.35
N PRO A 101 -7.59 1.51 -1.44
CA PRO A 101 -8.01 2.91 -1.32
C PRO A 101 -9.47 3.03 -0.89
N LEU A 102 -10.33 2.12 -1.37
CA LEU A 102 -11.73 2.05 -0.96
C LEU A 102 -11.82 1.71 0.53
N PHE A 103 -11.04 0.72 1.00
CA PHE A 103 -10.96 0.39 2.41
C PHE A 103 -10.42 1.55 3.25
N ILE A 104 -9.40 2.28 2.82
CA ILE A 104 -8.93 3.48 3.54
C ILE A 104 -10.06 4.50 3.70
N VAL A 105 -10.83 4.77 2.64
CA VAL A 105 -11.96 5.70 2.72
C VAL A 105 -13.02 5.20 3.69
N LEU A 106 -13.40 3.92 3.63
CA LEU A 106 -14.42 3.35 4.51
C LEU A 106 -13.94 3.29 5.98
N LEU A 107 -12.71 2.83 6.22
CA LEU A 107 -12.10 2.73 7.54
C LEU A 107 -11.80 4.10 8.14
N SER A 108 -11.57 5.14 7.32
CA SER A 108 -11.39 6.52 7.82
C SER A 108 -12.61 7.03 8.59
N GLY A 109 -13.81 6.54 8.26
CA GLY A 109 -15.03 6.86 8.99
C GLY A 109 -15.09 6.27 10.41
N LEU A 110 -14.23 5.30 10.74
CA LEU A 110 -14.11 4.70 12.07
C LEU A 110 -13.14 5.48 12.97
N LEU A 111 -12.38 6.43 12.40
CA LEU A 111 -11.41 7.22 13.16
C LEU A 111 -12.10 8.24 14.06
N PRO A 112 -11.65 8.41 15.32
CA PRO A 112 -12.23 9.40 16.23
C PRO A 112 -12.19 10.81 15.65
N GLY A 113 -13.35 11.46 15.54
CA GLY A 113 -13.49 12.83 15.06
C GLY A 113 -13.63 13.00 13.54
N GLU A 114 -13.45 11.93 12.77
CA GLU A 114 -13.67 11.96 11.32
C GLU A 114 -15.12 11.68 10.95
N ARG A 115 -15.59 12.29 9.86
CA ARG A 115 -16.93 12.06 9.32
C ARG A 115 -16.84 11.64 7.87
N LEU A 116 -17.26 10.41 7.59
CA LEU A 116 -17.34 9.93 6.22
C LEU A 116 -18.49 10.63 5.50
N ARG A 117 -18.15 11.48 4.52
CA ARG A 117 -19.12 12.21 3.71
C ARG A 117 -19.40 11.45 2.42
N ALA A 118 -20.63 11.55 1.92
CA ALA A 118 -21.04 10.91 0.67
C ALA A 118 -20.08 11.18 -0.53
N PRO A 119 -19.52 12.40 -0.72
CA PRO A 119 -18.57 12.63 -1.80
C PRO A 119 -17.29 11.79 -1.71
N HIS A 120 -16.82 11.44 -0.51
CA HIS A 120 -15.64 10.57 -0.36
C HIS A 120 -15.92 9.16 -0.89
N VAL A 121 -17.08 8.62 -0.53
CA VAL A 121 -17.51 7.28 -0.96
C VAL A 121 -17.74 7.27 -2.48
N ILE A 122 -18.44 8.27 -3.02
CA ILE A 122 -18.69 8.38 -4.46
C ILE A 122 -17.37 8.49 -5.23
N GLY A 123 -16.43 9.34 -4.78
CA GLY A 123 -15.12 9.47 -5.40
C GLY A 123 -14.31 8.17 -5.39
N ALA A 124 -14.33 7.45 -4.26
CA ALA A 124 -13.67 6.15 -4.15
C ALA A 124 -14.27 5.10 -5.09
N LEU A 125 -15.60 5.05 -5.21
CA LEU A 125 -16.30 4.14 -6.12
C LEU A 125 -16.00 4.46 -7.60
N ILE A 126 -15.96 5.75 -7.97
CA ILE A 126 -15.60 6.17 -9.33
C ILE A 126 -14.14 5.79 -9.65
N ALA A 127 -13.21 6.06 -8.73
CA ALA A 127 -11.80 5.72 -8.91
C ALA A 127 -11.60 4.20 -9.04
N PHE A 128 -12.28 3.42 -8.19
CA PHE A 128 -12.25 1.96 -8.25
C PHE A 128 -12.86 1.42 -9.55
N ALA A 129 -13.99 1.97 -9.99
CA ALA A 129 -14.61 1.59 -11.26
C ALA A 129 -13.67 1.86 -12.45
N GLY A 130 -12.97 2.99 -12.46
CA GLY A 130 -11.95 3.29 -13.47
C GLY A 130 -10.80 2.27 -13.46
N ALA A 131 -10.29 1.91 -12.28
CA ALA A 131 -9.28 0.86 -12.14
C ALA A 131 -9.79 -0.51 -12.63
N ALA A 132 -11.04 -0.87 -12.31
CA ALA A 132 -11.67 -2.10 -12.75
C ALA A 132 -11.77 -2.18 -14.27
N VAL A 133 -12.19 -1.10 -14.95
CA VAL A 133 -12.25 -1.05 -16.42
C VAL A 133 -10.86 -1.26 -17.04
N ILE A 134 -9.83 -0.60 -16.51
CA ILE A 134 -8.45 -0.74 -17.01
C ILE A 134 -7.93 -2.16 -16.82
N VAL A 135 -8.19 -2.77 -15.66
CA VAL A 135 -7.65 -4.09 -15.30
C VAL A 135 -8.39 -5.20 -16.03
N LEU A 136 -9.73 -5.19 -16.06
CA LEU A 136 -10.55 -6.20 -16.72
C LEU A 136 -10.50 -6.12 -18.24
N GLY A 137 -10.25 -4.93 -18.80
CA GLY A 137 -10.07 -4.74 -20.25
C GLY A 137 -8.84 -5.46 -20.83
N ARG A 138 -7.96 -6.01 -20.00
CA ARG A 138 -6.73 -6.73 -20.42
C ARG A 138 -6.94 -8.25 -20.58
N GLY A 139 -8.15 -8.74 -20.35
CA GLY A 139 -8.49 -10.17 -20.34
C GLY A 139 -8.41 -10.78 -18.95
N GLY A 140 -9.42 -11.58 -18.59
CA GLY A 140 -9.48 -12.35 -17.34
C GLY A 140 -8.72 -13.68 -17.45
N GLY A 141 -8.26 -14.18 -16.32
CA GLY A 141 -7.69 -15.53 -16.21
C GLY A 141 -8.23 -16.18 -14.94
N GLU A 142 -8.40 -17.51 -14.95
CA GLU A 142 -8.91 -18.25 -13.79
C GLU A 142 -8.01 -18.04 -12.58
N GLY A 143 -8.54 -17.36 -11.56
CA GLY A 143 -7.84 -17.13 -10.30
C GLY A 143 -8.14 -18.23 -9.28
N SER A 144 -7.11 -18.71 -8.59
CA SER A 144 -7.32 -19.58 -7.42
C SER A 144 -8.04 -18.81 -6.31
N ALA A 145 -9.09 -19.42 -5.72
CA ALA A 145 -9.82 -18.83 -4.60
C ALA A 145 -8.89 -18.41 -3.43
N LEU A 146 -7.82 -19.18 -3.19
CA LEU A 146 -6.82 -18.85 -2.18
C LEU A 146 -6.03 -17.59 -2.57
N GLY A 147 -5.63 -17.45 -3.83
CA GLY A 147 -4.92 -16.27 -4.32
C GLY A 147 -5.78 -15.00 -4.24
N LEU A 148 -7.05 -15.09 -4.62
CA LEU A 148 -8.01 -14.00 -4.51
C LEU A 148 -8.27 -13.61 -3.04
N GLY A 149 -8.40 -14.61 -2.15
CA GLY A 149 -8.55 -14.37 -0.71
C GLY A 149 -7.33 -13.68 -0.09
N LEU A 150 -6.11 -14.07 -0.49
CA LEU A 150 -4.88 -13.41 -0.03
C LEU A 150 -4.75 -11.99 -0.57
N ALA A 151 -5.18 -11.72 -1.81
CA ALA A 151 -5.22 -10.36 -2.36
C ALA A 151 -6.18 -9.44 -1.57
N PHE A 152 -7.31 -9.99 -1.12
CA PHE A 152 -8.26 -9.26 -0.28
C PHE A 152 -7.67 -8.94 1.10
N LEU A 153 -7.04 -9.93 1.75
CA LEU A 153 -6.34 -9.73 3.02
C LEU A 153 -5.17 -8.75 2.89
N CYS A 154 -4.48 -8.78 1.76
CA CYS A 154 -3.44 -7.81 1.42
C CYS A 154 -3.99 -6.39 1.40
N ALA A 155 -5.11 -6.16 0.70
CA ALA A 155 -5.76 -4.85 0.63
C ALA A 155 -6.21 -4.35 2.02
N LEU A 156 -6.77 -5.23 2.86
CA LEU A 156 -7.14 -4.91 4.24
C LEU A 156 -5.92 -4.58 5.11
N THR A 157 -4.84 -5.36 4.98
CA THR A 157 -3.62 -5.16 5.76
C THR A 157 -2.99 -3.80 5.45
N TRP A 158 -2.98 -3.39 4.18
CA TRP A 158 -2.51 -2.06 3.79
C TRP A 158 -3.40 -0.95 4.31
N ALA A 159 -4.72 -1.12 4.21
CA ALA A 159 -5.67 -0.07 4.60
C ALA A 159 -5.79 0.10 6.12
N GLY A 160 -5.50 -0.95 6.89
CA GLY A 160 -5.50 -0.92 8.35
C GLY A 160 -4.16 -0.49 8.96
N TYR A 161 -3.08 -0.46 8.18
CA TYR A 161 -1.77 0.07 8.57
C TYR A 161 -1.75 1.60 8.47
#